data_AF-A0A2T0KWL3-F1
#
_entry.id   AF-A0A2T0KWL3-F1
#
_cell.length_a   1.000
_cell.length_b   1.000
_cell.length_c   1.000
_cell.angle_alpha   90.00
_cell.angle_beta   90.00
_cell.angle_gamma   90.00
#
_symmetry.space_group_name_H-M   'P 1'
#
loop_
_entity.id
_entity.type
_entity.pdbx_description
1 polymer ?
#
loop_
_entity_poly.entity_id
_entity_poly.type
_entity_poly.pdbx_seq_one_letter_code
_entity_poly.pdbx_strand_id
1 'polypeptide(L)' 'MQLAKRLMRRPKPTFRAGDVLKLKSGGRPMTVTWSGPVLFAPGNWLICQWFSNTGELQQEMFPEETLERTSRVLAA' A
#
# COMPACT_ATOMS: atom_id res chain seq x y z
N MET A 1 27.66 17.18 12.19
CA MET A 1 26.81 17.02 10.98
C MET A 1 26.34 15.57 10.68
N GLN A 2 26.56 14.58 11.58
CA GLN A 2 26.15 13.17 11.35
C GLN A 2 24.91 12.72 12.16
N LEU A 3 24.56 13.43 13.26
CA LEU A 3 23.36 13.09 14.06
C LEU A 3 22.04 13.34 13.31
N ALA A 4 21.97 14.39 12.49
CA ALA A 4 20.75 14.75 11.75
C ALA A 4 20.35 13.71 10.68
N LYS A 5 21.33 12.96 10.13
CA LYS A 5 21.07 11.93 9.10
C LYS A 5 20.37 10.68 9.67
N ARG A 6 20.49 10.41 10.98
CA ARG A 6 19.80 9.28 11.64
C ARG A 6 18.33 9.57 11.93
N LEU A 7 17.96 10.85 12.11
CA LEU A 7 16.60 11.28 12.48
C LEU A 7 15.66 11.46 11.27
N MET A 8 16.17 11.33 10.04
CA MET A 8 15.38 11.50 8.81
C MET A 8 15.39 10.27 7.92
N ARG A 9 15.55 9.07 8.49
CA ARG A 9 15.34 7.86 7.71
C ARG A 9 13.84 7.74 7.45
N ARG A 10 13.39 8.38 6.36
CA ARG A 10 12.01 8.24 5.86
C ARG A 10 11.70 6.74 5.86
N PRO A 11 10.58 6.31 6.48
CA PRO A 11 10.22 4.92 6.45
C PRO A 11 10.19 4.50 4.97
N LYS A 12 10.95 3.46 4.64
CA LYS A 12 10.95 2.91 3.29
C LYS A 12 9.69 2.07 3.17
N PRO A 13 8.83 2.28 2.16
CA PRO A 13 7.68 1.42 1.93
C PRO A 13 8.07 -0.05 1.83
N THR A 14 7.32 -0.89 2.50
CA THR A 14 7.40 -2.35 2.43
C THR A 14 6.86 -2.86 1.10
N PHE A 15 5.86 -2.16 0.58
CA PHE A 15 5.20 -2.47 -0.69
C PHE A 15 5.53 -1.43 -1.75
N ARG A 16 5.40 -1.81 -3.03
CA ARG A 16 5.73 -0.97 -4.18
C ARG A 16 4.62 -1.01 -5.23
N ALA A 17 4.63 -0.04 -6.14
CA ALA A 17 3.72 -0.05 -7.29
C ALA A 17 3.83 -1.38 -8.08
N GLY A 18 2.67 -1.94 -8.44
CA GLY A 18 2.53 -3.25 -9.06
C GLY A 18 2.32 -4.41 -8.09
N ASP A 19 2.56 -4.24 -6.78
CA ASP A 19 2.18 -5.26 -5.80
C ASP A 19 0.65 -5.42 -5.75
N VAL A 20 0.18 -6.66 -5.56
CA VAL A 20 -1.24 -6.97 -5.34
C VAL A 20 -1.44 -7.28 -3.86
N LEU A 21 -2.22 -6.45 -3.19
CA LEU A 21 -2.45 -6.48 -1.74
C LEU A 21 -3.94 -6.60 -1.45
N LYS A 22 -4.29 -6.92 -0.20
CA LYS A 22 -5.65 -6.79 0.31
C LYS A 22 -5.63 -6.16 1.70
N LEU A 23 -6.76 -5.65 2.16
CA LEU A 23 -6.91 -5.25 3.55
C LEU A 23 -6.86 -6.49 4.45
N LYS A 24 -6.19 -6.36 5.60
CA LYS A 24 -6.15 -7.39 6.66
C LYS A 24 -7.54 -7.70 7.20
N SER A 25 -8.46 -6.74 7.17
CA SER A 25 -9.87 -6.93 7.51
C SER A 25 -10.64 -7.77 6.47
N GLY A 26 -9.99 -8.19 5.38
CA GLY A 26 -10.63 -8.85 4.25
C GLY A 26 -11.06 -7.86 3.17
N GLY A 27 -11.67 -8.38 2.11
CA GLY A 27 -12.05 -7.61 0.92
C GLY A 27 -11.32 -8.07 -0.33
N ARG A 28 -11.44 -7.29 -1.40
CA ARG A 28 -10.87 -7.62 -2.70
C ARG A 28 -9.38 -7.32 -2.76
N PRO A 29 -8.62 -8.08 -3.58
CA PRO A 29 -7.28 -7.70 -3.96
C PRO A 29 -7.27 -6.38 -4.74
N MET A 30 -6.26 -5.55 -4.49
CA MET A 30 -6.05 -4.25 -5.10
C MET A 30 -4.60 -4.16 -5.59
N THR A 31 -4.38 -3.43 -6.68
CA THR A 31 -3.05 -3.16 -7.22
C THR A 31 -2.52 -1.84 -6.68
N VAL A 32 -1.31 -1.85 -6.13
CA VAL A 32 -0.64 -0.63 -5.68
C VAL A 32 -0.21 0.20 -6.89
N THR A 33 -0.57 1.48 -6.90
CA THR A 33 -0.13 2.45 -7.93
C THR A 33 0.92 3.42 -7.42
N TRP A 34 0.95 3.65 -6.10
CA TRP A 34 1.94 4.49 -5.44
C TRP A 34 2.15 4.04 -3.99
N SER A 35 3.36 4.21 -3.47
CA SER A 35 3.67 4.01 -2.05
C SER A 35 4.68 5.03 -1.54
N GLY A 36 4.46 5.53 -0.32
CA GLY A 36 5.34 6.53 0.29
C GLY A 36 4.77 7.24 1.51
N PRO A 37 5.57 8.09 2.17
CA PRO A 37 5.07 8.95 3.24
C PRO A 37 4.18 10.07 2.69
N VAL A 38 3.18 10.48 3.48
CA VAL A 38 2.27 11.60 3.18
C VAL A 38 2.48 12.74 4.17
N LEU A 39 2.01 13.95 3.83
CA LEU A 39 2.24 15.15 4.65
C LEU A 39 1.30 15.24 5.87
N PHE A 40 0.15 14.59 5.83
CA PHE A 40 -0.93 14.74 6.81
C PHE A 40 -1.07 13.58 7.80
N ALA A 41 -0.26 12.53 7.67
CA ALA A 41 -0.30 11.37 8.56
C ALA A 41 1.08 10.69 8.65
N PRO A 42 1.42 10.09 9.82
CA PRO A 42 2.66 9.34 9.96
C PRO A 42 2.64 8.04 9.14
N GLY A 43 3.83 7.44 8.97
CA GLY A 43 3.99 6.14 8.33
C GLY A 43 4.01 6.19 6.80
N ASN A 44 3.99 5.00 6.20
CA ASN A 44 3.84 4.82 4.76
C ASN A 44 2.38 4.64 4.42
N TRP A 45 1.98 5.21 3.28
CA TRP A 45 0.65 5.09 2.72
C TRP A 45 0.74 4.60 1.29
N LEU A 46 -0.31 3.94 0.83
CA LEU A 46 -0.38 3.40 -0.51
C LEU A 46 -1.64 3.91 -1.19
N ILE A 47 -1.53 4.22 -2.48
CA ILE A 47 -2.69 4.39 -3.35
C ILE A 47 -2.90 3.05 -4.05
N CYS A 48 -4.09 2.48 -3.87
CA CYS A 48 -4.49 1.19 -4.38
C CYS A 48 -5.67 1.34 -5.34
N GLN A 49 -5.66 0.57 -6.42
CA GLN A 49 -6.74 0.52 -7.40
C GLN A 49 -7.31 -0.89 -7.53
N TRP A 50 -8.61 -0.98 -7.80
CA TRP A 50 -9.31 -2.24 -8.08
C TRP A 50 -10.54 -1.99 -8.94
N PHE A 51 -11.07 -3.03 -9.55
CA PHE A 51 -12.37 -2.94 -10.22
C PHE A 51 -13.49 -3.31 -9.25
N SER A 52 -14.55 -2.51 -9.22
CA SER A 52 -15.78 -2.81 -8.49
C SER A 52 -16.50 -4.03 -9.10
N ASN A 53 -17.57 -4.49 -8.44
CA ASN A 53 -18.44 -5.53 -8.99
C ASN A 53 -19.08 -5.13 -10.33
N THR A 54 -19.21 -3.83 -10.60
CA THR A 54 -19.78 -3.29 -11.85
C THR A 54 -18.72 -3.06 -12.92
N GLY A 55 -17.45 -3.36 -12.65
CA GLY A 55 -16.34 -3.17 -13.59
C GLY A 55 -15.79 -1.74 -13.62
N GLU A 56 -16.20 -0.88 -12.68
CA GLU A 56 -15.66 0.49 -12.56
C GLU A 56 -14.31 0.49 -11.84
N LEU A 57 -13.36 1.28 -12.34
CA LEU A 57 -12.08 1.47 -11.67
C LEU A 57 -12.28 2.32 -10.41
N GLN A 58 -11.95 1.73 -9.27
CA GLN A 58 -11.96 2.37 -7.96
C GLN A 58 -10.52 2.64 -7.52
N GLN A 59 -10.34 3.69 -6.72
CA GLN A 59 -9.06 4.07 -6.16
C GLN A 59 -9.24 4.58 -4.73
N GLU A 60 -8.41 4.13 -3.82
CA GLU A 60 -8.38 4.63 -2.45
C GLU A 60 -6.98 4.58 -1.86
N MET A 61 -6.79 5.30 -0.76
CA MET A 61 -5.52 5.42 -0.07
C MET A 61 -5.60 4.73 1.30
N PHE A 62 -4.64 3.85 1.58
CA PHE A 62 -4.61 3.05 2.79
C PHE A 62 -3.28 3.19 3.54
N PRO A 63 -3.30 3.13 4.89
CA PRO A 63 -2.07 2.99 5.67
C PRO A 63 -1.40 1.64 5.35
N GLU A 64 -0.07 1.62 5.23
CA GLU A 64 0.68 0.40 4.91
C GLU A 64 0.41 -0.74 5.91
N GLU A 65 0.20 -0.41 7.19
CA GLU A 65 -0.05 -1.38 8.24
C GLU A 65 -1.39 -2.10 8.14
N THR A 66 -2.35 -1.60 7.37
CA THR A 66 -3.67 -2.25 7.18
C THR A 66 -3.66 -3.26 6.03
N LEU A 67 -2.58 -3.29 5.24
CA LEU A 67 -2.47 -4.10 4.05
C LEU A 67 -1.62 -5.35 4.30
N GLU A 68 -1.92 -6.40 3.55
CA GLU A 68 -1.12 -7.61 3.47
C GLU A 68 -1.02 -8.11 2.03
N ARG A 69 0.06 -8.83 1.72
CA ARG A 69 0.18 -9.49 0.40
C ARG A 69 -0.94 -10.50 0.27
N THR A 70 -1.60 -10.50 -0.89
CA THR A 70 -2.44 -11.65 -1.20
C THR A 70 -1.53 -12.87 -1.30
N SER A 71 -1.79 -13.92 -0.51
CA SER A 71 -1.12 -15.19 -0.73
C SER A 71 -1.56 -15.66 -2.11
N ARG A 72 -0.61 -15.76 -3.05
CA ARG A 72 -0.83 -16.52 -4.28
C ARG A 72 -1.10 -17.96 -3.86
N VAL A 73 -2.36 -18.32 -3.66
CA VAL A 73 -2.80 -19.60 -4.21
C VAL A 73 -2.78 -19.33 -5.70
N LEU A 74 -1.72 -19.76 -6.38
CA LEU A 74 -1.73 -19.87 -7.84
C LEU A 74 -3.02 -20.64 -8.13
N ALA A 75 -3.99 -19.98 -8.78
CA ALA A 75 -5.11 -20.70 -9.35
C ALA A 75 -4.47 -21.72 -10.31
N ALA A 76 -4.57 -22.99 -9.93
CA ALA A 76 -4.17 -24.13 -10.75
C ALA A 76 -5.14 -24.31 -11.91
#